data_AF-A0A564YCI3-F1
#
_entry.id   AF-A0A564YCI3-F1
#
_cell.length_a   1.000
_cell.length_b   1.000
_cell.length_c   1.000
_cell.angle_alpha   90.00
_cell.angle_beta   90.00
_cell.angle_gamma   90.00
#
_symmetry.space_group_name_H-M   'P 1'
#
loop_
_entity.id
_entity.type
_entity.pdbx_description
1 polymer ?
#
loop_
_entity_poly.entity_id
_entity_poly.type
_entity_poly.pdbx_seq_one_letter_code
_entity_poly.pdbx_strand_id
1 'polypeptide(L)'
;EIIPETINFETVSGEYIAKCLRLNIPPGQLPQCGRFSNDQYFMTATVDQSRYRLFLSRIDYIAVLLNHYFSENNIRHDPYVRLHLQNFKGVPIENLKGCPRLAEVSPTPEEIKNAVKSKLPHLKIFTDESNVTFVAREDEMYGNSDTSEDFLARKLYLNPNC
;
A
#
# COMPACT_ATOMS: atom_id res chain seq x y z
N GLU A 1 -3.54 6.30 10.69
CA GLU A 1 -3.33 6.53 9.24
C GLU A 1 -4.55 7.28 8.71
N ILE A 2 -4.35 8.37 7.99
CA ILE A 2 -5.43 9.14 7.38
C ILE A 2 -5.68 8.57 5.99
N ILE A 3 -6.92 8.22 5.68
CA ILE A 3 -7.33 7.73 4.35
C ILE A 3 -7.97 8.90 3.60
N PRO A 4 -7.51 9.23 2.38
CA PRO A 4 -8.11 10.27 1.56
C PRO A 4 -9.61 10.02 1.29
N GLU A 5 -10.41 11.08 1.33
CA GLU A 5 -11.87 11.03 1.07
C GLU A 5 -12.22 10.59 -0.35
N THR A 6 -11.26 10.69 -1.26
CA THR A 6 -11.33 10.21 -2.65
C THR A 6 -11.41 8.68 -2.77
N ILE A 7 -11.02 7.95 -1.72
CA ILE A 7 -11.07 6.48 -1.65
C ILE A 7 -12.43 6.04 -1.12
N ASN A 8 -13.19 5.34 -1.96
CA ASN A 8 -14.56 4.94 -1.63
C ASN A 8 -14.61 3.52 -1.05
N PHE A 9 -15.28 3.39 0.09
CA PHE A 9 -15.57 2.10 0.72
C PHE A 9 -16.83 2.20 1.59
N GLU A 10 -17.46 1.06 1.82
CA GLU A 10 -18.52 0.91 2.82
C GLU A 10 -17.92 0.37 4.11
N THR A 11 -18.45 0.82 5.26
CA THR A 11 -18.07 0.23 6.54
C THR A 11 -19.05 -0.88 6.89
N VAL A 12 -18.53 -2.09 7.09
CA VAL A 12 -19.30 -3.29 7.43
C VAL A 12 -18.76 -3.92 8.73
N SER A 13 -19.55 -4.78 9.37
CA SER A 13 -19.12 -5.44 10.61
C SER A 13 -18.22 -6.64 10.36
N GLY A 14 -17.47 -7.07 11.38
CA GLY A 14 -16.68 -8.30 11.33
C GLY A 14 -17.56 -9.53 11.08
N GLU A 15 -18.77 -9.59 11.64
CA GLU A 15 -19.71 -10.69 11.41
C GLU A 15 -20.15 -10.78 9.95
N TYR A 16 -20.33 -9.64 9.28
CA TYR A 16 -20.63 -9.60 7.85
C TYR A 16 -19.48 -10.23 7.04
N ILE A 17 -18.23 -9.86 7.33
CA ILE A 17 -17.05 -10.42 6.68
C ILE A 17 -16.94 -11.93 6.93
N ALA A 18 -17.12 -12.38 8.19
CA ALA A 18 -17.10 -13.80 8.55
C ALA A 18 -18.13 -14.60 7.74
N LYS A 19 -19.36 -14.06 7.62
CA LYS A 19 -20.44 -14.66 6.83
C LYS A 19 -20.06 -14.74 5.34
N CYS A 20 -19.51 -13.68 4.76
CA CYS A 20 -19.06 -13.67 3.36
C CYS A 20 -17.91 -14.66 3.10
N LEU A 21 -16.99 -14.82 4.06
CA LEU A 21 -15.91 -15.82 3.99
C LEU A 21 -16.36 -17.24 4.33
N ARG A 22 -17.61 -17.44 4.77
CA ARG A 22 -18.14 -18.71 5.28
C ARG A 22 -17.31 -19.28 6.45
N LEU A 23 -16.81 -18.38 7.30
CA LEU A 23 -16.05 -18.73 8.50
C LEU A 23 -16.93 -18.63 9.73
N ASN A 24 -16.75 -19.56 10.67
CA ASN A 24 -17.37 -19.53 11.99
C ASN A 24 -16.32 -19.24 13.06
N ILE A 25 -15.73 -18.05 13.00
CA ILE A 25 -14.67 -17.59 13.90
C ILE A 25 -15.00 -16.20 14.46
N PRO A 26 -14.55 -15.87 15.68
CA PRO A 26 -14.80 -14.57 16.27
C PRO A 26 -14.08 -13.44 15.51
N PRO A 27 -14.56 -12.19 15.60
CA PRO A 27 -14.02 -11.04 14.86
C PRO A 27 -12.50 -10.91 14.96
N GLY A 28 -11.89 -11.07 16.14
CA GLY A 28 -10.43 -10.96 16.36
C GLY A 28 -9.56 -12.08 15.79
N GLN A 29 -10.15 -13.05 15.10
CA GLN A 29 -9.45 -14.11 14.37
C GLN A 29 -9.63 -14.02 12.85
N LEU A 30 -10.35 -13.00 12.38
CA LEU A 30 -10.58 -12.81 10.95
C LEU A 30 -9.31 -12.30 10.26
N PRO A 31 -9.17 -12.53 8.95
CA PRO A 31 -8.11 -11.89 8.17
C PRO A 31 -8.20 -10.37 8.27
N GLN A 32 -7.05 -9.70 8.35
CA GLN A 32 -7.00 -8.23 8.37
C GLN A 32 -7.38 -7.61 7.03
N CYS A 33 -7.15 -8.32 5.92
CA CYS A 33 -7.54 -7.90 4.58
C CYS A 33 -7.71 -9.12 3.69
N GLY A 34 -8.30 -8.93 2.52
CA GLY A 34 -8.44 -9.99 1.55
C GLY A 34 -9.37 -9.64 0.41
N ARG A 35 -9.69 -10.68 -0.38
CA ARG A 35 -10.56 -10.61 -1.54
C ARG A 35 -11.62 -11.71 -1.44
N PHE A 36 -12.87 -11.35 -1.73
CA PHE A 36 -13.98 -12.28 -1.85
C PHE A 36 -14.01 -12.95 -3.23
N SER A 37 -14.83 -14.00 -3.39
CA SER A 37 -14.99 -14.70 -4.66
C SER A 37 -15.65 -13.87 -5.76
N ASN A 38 -16.31 -12.76 -5.41
CA ASN A 38 -16.92 -11.79 -6.34
C ASN A 38 -15.97 -10.63 -6.68
N ASP A 39 -14.66 -10.78 -6.47
CA ASP A 39 -13.63 -9.77 -6.70
C ASP A 39 -13.76 -8.48 -5.87
N GLN A 40 -14.57 -8.49 -4.81
CA GLN A 40 -14.65 -7.39 -3.87
C GLN A 40 -13.55 -7.52 -2.81
N TYR A 41 -12.94 -6.40 -2.45
CA TYR A 41 -11.80 -6.35 -1.52
C TYR A 41 -12.23 -5.80 -0.16
N PHE A 42 -11.60 -6.26 0.91
CA PHE A 42 -11.84 -5.76 2.26
C PHE A 42 -10.55 -5.54 3.04
N MET A 43 -10.60 -4.65 4.02
CA MET A 43 -9.52 -4.40 4.98
C MET A 43 -10.08 -3.96 6.33
N THR A 44 -9.47 -4.37 7.43
CA THR A 44 -9.91 -4.01 8.77
C THR A 44 -9.83 -2.50 9.00
N ALA A 45 -10.87 -1.96 9.62
CA ALA A 45 -10.93 -0.56 10.04
C ALA A 45 -10.48 -0.38 11.50
N THR A 46 -10.56 -1.43 12.31
CA THR A 46 -10.27 -1.42 13.75
C THR A 46 -9.29 -2.53 14.13
N VAL A 47 -8.56 -2.33 15.23
CA VAL A 47 -7.57 -3.31 15.73
C VAL A 47 -8.24 -4.60 16.19
N ASP A 48 -9.42 -4.48 16.80
CA ASP A 48 -10.23 -5.60 17.30
C ASP A 48 -11.01 -6.33 16.18
N GLN A 49 -10.88 -5.88 14.92
CA GLN A 49 -11.56 -6.44 13.76
C GLN A 49 -13.09 -6.42 13.88
N SER A 50 -13.65 -5.55 14.73
CA SER A 50 -15.10 -5.34 14.82
C SER A 50 -15.69 -4.65 13.57
N ARG A 51 -14.87 -3.89 12.84
CA ARG A 51 -15.29 -3.18 11.62
C ARG A 51 -14.29 -3.34 10.48
N TYR A 52 -14.83 -3.37 9.27
CA TYR A 52 -14.10 -3.52 8.04
C TYR A 52 -14.51 -2.47 7.02
N ARG A 53 -13.57 -2.13 6.14
CA ARG A 53 -13.80 -1.37 4.91
C ARG A 53 -14.00 -2.36 3.78
N LEU A 54 -15.13 -2.23 3.10
CA LEU A 54 -15.48 -2.98 1.91
C LEU A 54 -15.35 -2.06 0.70
N PHE A 55 -14.39 -2.32 -0.17
CA PHE A 55 -14.06 -1.40 -1.26
C PHE A 55 -15.02 -1.58 -2.44
N LEU A 56 -15.49 -0.46 -2.98
CA LEU A 56 -16.42 -0.44 -4.12
C LEU A 56 -15.71 -0.72 -5.45
N SER A 57 -14.40 -0.46 -5.53
CA SER A 57 -13.58 -0.78 -6.68
C SER A 57 -12.21 -1.31 -6.29
N ARG A 58 -11.61 -2.07 -7.21
CA ARG A 58 -10.21 -2.51 -7.10
C ARG A 58 -9.24 -1.33 -7.04
N ILE A 59 -9.54 -0.23 -7.73
CA ILE A 59 -8.71 1.00 -7.71
C ILE A 59 -8.73 1.65 -6.32
N ASP A 60 -9.88 1.68 -5.63
CA ASP A 60 -9.95 2.19 -4.25
C ASP A 60 -9.12 1.33 -3.29
N TYR A 61 -9.13 0.01 -3.47
CA TYR A 61 -8.29 -0.89 -2.68
C TYR A 61 -6.79 -0.74 -2.98
N ILE A 62 -6.41 -0.63 -4.25
CA ILE A 62 -5.00 -0.35 -4.60
C ILE A 62 -4.56 1.00 -4.02
N ALA A 63 -5.41 2.02 -4.10
CA ALA A 63 -5.14 3.33 -3.54
C ALA A 63 -4.92 3.28 -2.02
N VAL A 64 -5.72 2.51 -1.27
CA VAL A 64 -5.53 2.42 0.18
C VAL A 64 -4.21 1.74 0.56
N LEU A 65 -3.79 0.73 -0.22
CA LEU A 65 -2.49 0.07 -0.01
C LEU A 65 -1.34 1.02 -0.31
N LEU A 66 -1.42 1.76 -1.43
CA LEU A 66 -0.42 2.78 -1.77
C LEU A 66 -0.36 3.89 -0.72
N ASN A 67 -1.51 4.38 -0.24
CA ASN A 67 -1.57 5.35 0.85
C ASN A 67 -0.83 4.86 2.10
N HIS A 68 -1.00 3.58 2.44
CA HIS A 68 -0.31 2.96 3.55
C HIS A 68 1.21 2.93 3.35
N TYR A 69 1.68 2.39 2.23
CA TYR A 69 3.12 2.26 1.96
C TYR A 69 3.84 3.60 1.90
N PHE A 70 3.19 4.61 1.34
CA PHE A 70 3.73 5.97 1.27
C PHE A 70 3.34 6.82 2.49
N SER A 71 2.67 6.29 3.50
CA SER A 71 2.36 7.05 4.71
C SER A 71 3.65 7.40 5.47
N GLU A 72 3.64 8.54 6.15
CA GLU A 72 4.77 8.97 6.99
C GLU A 72 5.19 7.88 7.99
N ASN A 73 4.21 7.24 8.62
CA ASN A 73 4.48 6.17 9.57
C ASN A 73 5.14 4.98 8.90
N ASN A 74 4.69 4.56 7.71
CA ASN A 74 5.33 3.44 7.01
C ASN A 74 6.74 3.81 6.54
N ILE A 75 6.95 4.99 5.95
CA ILE A 75 8.28 5.44 5.51
C ILE A 75 9.29 5.47 6.66
N ARG A 76 8.86 5.78 7.89
CA ARG A 76 9.74 5.74 9.07
C ARG A 76 10.15 4.32 9.50
N HIS A 77 9.38 3.29 9.16
CA HIS A 77 9.60 1.92 9.66
C HIS A 77 9.89 0.89 8.55
N ASP A 78 9.59 1.21 7.30
CA ASP A 78 9.77 0.35 6.14
C ASP A 78 11.03 0.82 5.37
N PRO A 79 12.18 0.15 5.58
CA PRO A 79 13.42 0.53 4.94
C PRO A 79 13.36 0.36 3.41
N TYR A 80 12.49 -0.52 2.88
CA TYR A 80 12.39 -0.74 1.45
C TYR A 80 11.88 0.52 0.74
N VAL A 81 10.73 1.04 1.18
CA VAL A 81 10.13 2.25 0.61
C VAL A 81 11.01 3.46 0.91
N ARG A 82 11.50 3.59 2.16
CA ARG A 82 12.36 4.70 2.59
C ARG A 82 13.60 4.83 1.71
N LEU A 83 14.33 3.75 1.49
CA LEU A 83 15.57 3.80 0.73
C LEU A 83 15.35 4.17 -0.74
N HIS A 84 14.27 3.69 -1.36
CA HIS A 84 13.93 4.10 -2.72
C HIS A 84 13.59 5.60 -2.78
N LEU A 85 12.80 6.09 -1.84
CA LEU A 85 12.46 7.50 -1.73
C LEU A 85 13.70 8.39 -1.54
N GLN A 86 14.65 7.99 -0.68
CA GLN A 86 15.88 8.76 -0.45
C GLN A 86 16.83 8.77 -1.66
N ASN A 87 17.00 7.63 -2.34
CA ASN A 87 17.99 7.51 -3.42
C ASN A 87 17.47 7.96 -4.79
N PHE A 88 16.18 7.72 -5.06
CA PHE A 88 15.59 7.98 -6.39
C PHE A 88 14.45 9.01 -6.35
N LYS A 89 14.15 9.60 -5.18
CA LYS A 89 13.01 10.52 -4.97
C LYS A 89 11.66 9.87 -5.28
N GLY A 90 11.59 8.55 -5.30
CA GLY A 90 10.41 7.78 -5.71
C GLY A 90 10.66 6.28 -5.64
N VAL A 91 9.58 5.50 -5.63
CA VAL A 91 9.64 4.04 -5.79
C VAL A 91 9.28 3.71 -7.25
N PRO A 92 10.13 2.99 -8.00
CA PRO A 92 9.77 2.52 -9.33
C PRO A 92 8.47 1.70 -9.29
N ILE A 93 7.58 1.91 -10.24
CA ILE A 93 6.30 1.18 -10.27
C ILE A 93 6.52 -0.34 -10.30
N GLU A 94 7.52 -0.81 -11.04
CA GLU A 94 7.86 -2.24 -11.10
C GLU A 94 8.32 -2.80 -9.75
N ASN A 95 8.91 -1.96 -8.90
CA ASN A 95 9.41 -2.32 -7.58
C ASN A 95 8.30 -2.36 -6.53
N LEU A 96 7.13 -1.76 -6.79
CA LEU A 96 5.98 -1.85 -5.87
C LEU A 96 5.43 -3.29 -5.72
N LYS A 97 5.84 -4.22 -6.59
CA LYS A 97 5.59 -5.66 -6.42
C LYS A 97 6.38 -6.26 -5.24
N GLY A 98 7.42 -5.59 -4.75
CA GLY A 98 8.14 -5.98 -3.54
C GLY A 98 7.35 -5.72 -2.26
N CYS A 99 6.27 -4.94 -2.33
CA CYS A 99 5.38 -4.66 -1.21
C CYS A 99 4.35 -5.80 -1.03
N PRO A 100 4.37 -6.57 0.08
CA PRO A 100 3.64 -7.84 0.18
C PRO A 100 2.14 -7.76 -0.13
N ARG A 101 1.43 -6.76 0.41
CA ARG A 101 -0.03 -6.62 0.20
C ARG A 101 -0.37 -6.17 -1.21
N LEU A 102 0.50 -5.39 -1.86
CA LEU A 102 0.32 -5.03 -3.27
C LEU A 102 0.62 -6.23 -4.17
N ALA A 103 1.63 -7.04 -3.83
CA ALA A 103 1.98 -8.25 -4.57
C ALA A 103 0.83 -9.26 -4.64
N GLU A 104 0.08 -9.43 -3.54
CA GLU A 104 -1.11 -10.29 -3.48
C GLU A 104 -2.22 -9.85 -4.44
N VAL A 105 -2.36 -8.54 -4.66
CA VAL A 105 -3.34 -7.95 -5.59
C VAL A 105 -2.83 -8.00 -7.04
N SER A 106 -1.51 -8.02 -7.21
CA SER A 106 -0.81 -7.98 -8.50
C SER A 106 -1.36 -6.89 -9.42
N PRO A 107 -1.32 -5.60 -9.02
CA PRO A 107 -1.83 -4.52 -9.85
C PRO A 107 -0.92 -4.29 -11.06
N THR A 108 -1.54 -3.96 -12.19
CA THR A 108 -0.81 -3.51 -13.39
C THR A 108 -0.21 -2.12 -13.15
N PRO A 109 0.85 -1.75 -13.89
CA PRO A 109 1.39 -0.39 -13.85
C PRO A 109 0.32 0.68 -14.10
N GLU A 110 -0.62 0.43 -15.02
CA GLU A 110 -1.73 1.30 -15.36
C GLU A 110 -2.71 1.47 -14.20
N GLU A 111 -3.03 0.39 -13.46
CA GLU A 111 -3.86 0.46 -12.27
C GLU A 111 -3.20 1.28 -11.16
N ILE A 112 -1.88 1.11 -10.94
CA ILE A 112 -1.12 1.92 -9.99
C ILE A 112 -1.17 3.40 -10.40
N LYS A 113 -0.89 3.70 -11.68
CA LYS A 113 -0.94 5.07 -12.19
C LYS A 113 -2.32 5.69 -12.01
N ASN A 114 -3.37 4.92 -12.30
CA ASN A 114 -4.75 5.37 -12.16
C ASN A 114 -5.12 5.61 -10.69
N ALA A 115 -4.77 4.69 -9.78
CA ALA A 115 -5.01 4.84 -8.36
C ALA A 115 -4.33 6.10 -7.80
N VAL A 116 -3.06 6.34 -8.13
CA VAL A 116 -2.36 7.55 -7.70
C VAL A 116 -3.05 8.81 -8.22
N LYS A 117 -3.27 8.92 -9.54
CA LYS A 117 -3.84 10.13 -10.16
C LYS A 117 -5.27 10.43 -9.72
N SER A 118 -6.10 9.42 -9.54
CA SER A 118 -7.52 9.60 -9.25
C SER A 118 -7.85 9.61 -7.76
N LYS A 119 -7.00 9.04 -6.90
CA LYS A 119 -7.31 8.82 -5.48
C LYS A 119 -6.31 9.42 -4.50
N LEU A 120 -5.07 9.69 -4.88
CA LEU A 120 -4.01 10.03 -3.94
C LEU A 120 -3.39 11.40 -4.25
N PRO A 121 -4.04 12.51 -3.88
CA PRO A 121 -3.58 13.86 -4.22
C PRO A 121 -2.25 14.26 -3.57
N HIS A 122 -1.81 13.52 -2.57
CA HIS A 122 -0.52 13.72 -1.89
C HIS A 122 0.62 12.90 -2.51
N LEU A 123 0.34 12.12 -3.56
CA LEU A 123 1.33 11.38 -4.32
C LEU A 123 1.40 11.90 -5.77
N LYS A 124 2.58 11.80 -6.36
CA LYS A 124 2.85 12.08 -7.77
C LYS A 124 3.42 10.88 -8.50
N ILE A 125 3.28 10.92 -9.82
CA ILE A 125 3.97 10.05 -10.75
C ILE A 125 4.91 10.92 -11.57
N PHE A 126 6.15 10.49 -11.73
CA PHE A 126 7.09 11.09 -12.67
C PHE A 126 7.88 10.01 -13.39
N THR A 127 8.55 10.40 -14.47
CA THR A 127 9.43 9.54 -15.25
C THR A 127 10.82 10.18 -15.25
N ASP A 128 11.86 9.39 -15.02
CA ASP A 128 13.24 9.87 -15.04
C ASP A 128 13.84 9.87 -16.46
N GLU A 129 15.11 10.27 -16.56
CA GLU A 129 15.86 10.28 -17.82
C GLU A 129 16.04 8.89 -18.45
N SER A 130 15.91 7.83 -17.64
CA SER A 130 16.00 6.43 -18.07
C SER A 130 14.65 5.85 -18.50
N ASN A 131 13.59 6.67 -18.59
CA ASN A 131 12.21 6.27 -18.85
C ASN A 131 11.59 5.34 -17.79
N VAL A 132 12.17 5.29 -16.58
CA VAL A 132 11.59 4.55 -15.46
C VAL A 132 10.51 5.41 -14.83
N THR A 133 9.33 4.84 -14.59
CA THR A 133 8.21 5.55 -13.94
C THR A 133 8.19 5.27 -12.45
N PHE A 134 8.09 6.33 -11.65
CA PHE A 134 8.12 6.29 -10.20
C PHE A 134 6.81 6.79 -9.59
N VAL A 135 6.50 6.31 -8.40
CA VAL A 135 5.52 6.92 -7.49
C VAL A 135 6.28 7.58 -6.34
N ALA A 136 5.92 8.80 -6.01
CA ALA A 136 6.56 9.57 -4.95
C ALA A 136 5.54 10.37 -4.15
N ARG A 137 5.95 10.87 -2.98
CA ARG A 137 5.17 11.86 -2.25
C ARG A 137 5.34 13.24 -2.86
N GLU A 138 4.25 14.00 -2.90
CA GLU A 138 4.25 15.39 -3.38
C GLU A 138 5.09 16.29 -2.46
N ASP A 139 5.02 16.05 -1.14
CA ASP A 139 5.69 16.83 -0.09
C ASP A 139 7.17 16.47 0.11
N GLU A 140 7.70 15.53 -0.68
CA GLU A 140 9.09 15.08 -0.64
C GLU A 140 9.56 14.57 0.73
N MET A 141 8.63 14.08 1.56
CA MET A 141 8.98 13.46 2.83
C MET A 141 9.57 12.06 2.60
N TYR A 142 10.89 11.93 2.72
CA TYR A 142 11.62 10.67 2.47
C TYR A 142 12.14 9.98 3.75
N GLY A 143 11.86 10.54 4.93
CA GLY A 143 12.35 10.04 6.21
C GLY A 143 13.84 10.34 6.42
N ASN A 144 14.23 10.59 7.68
CA ASN A 144 15.62 10.80 8.06
C ASN A 144 16.10 9.61 8.89
N SER A 145 17.10 8.88 8.39
CA SER A 145 18.04 8.14 9.23
C SER A 145 19.23 7.65 8.42
N ASP A 146 20.42 7.81 8.99
CA ASP A 146 21.59 7.00 8.67
C ASP A 146 21.78 6.04 9.87
N THR A 147 21.02 4.94 9.91
CA THR A 147 21.28 3.87 10.90
C THR A 147 22.06 2.72 10.26
N SER A 148 22.68 1.88 11.10
CA SER A 148 23.33 0.64 10.65
C SER A 148 22.36 -0.33 9.95
N GLU A 149 21.07 -0.28 10.25
CA GLU A 149 20.02 -1.05 9.56
C GLU A 149 19.84 -0.59 8.11
N ASP A 150 19.98 0.71 7.84
CA ASP A 150 19.90 1.24 6.48
C ASP A 150 21.05 0.74 5.59
N PHE A 151 22.24 0.49 6.17
CA PHE A 151 23.36 -0.10 5.43
C PHE A 151 23.04 -1.51 4.92
N LEU A 152 22.51 -2.38 5.79
CA LEU A 152 22.11 -3.74 5.41
C LEU A 152 20.94 -3.73 4.41
N ALA A 153 19.95 -2.86 4.63
CA ALA A 153 18.81 -2.72 3.75
C ALA A 153 19.20 -2.19 2.35
N ARG A 154 20.17 -1.27 2.23
CA ARG A 154 20.70 -0.83 0.93
C ARG A 154 21.31 -2.00 0.16
N LYS A 155 22.06 -2.87 0.83
CA LYS A 155 22.63 -4.07 0.20
C LYS A 155 21.52 -5.02 -0.28
N LEU A 156 20.50 -5.27 0.53
CA LEU A 156 19.44 -6.23 0.21
C LEU A 156 18.49 -5.74 -0.88
N TYR A 157 18.11 -4.46 -0.87
CA TYR A 157 16.99 -3.97 -1.68
C TYR A 157 17.41 -3.16 -2.90
N LEU A 158 18.57 -2.51 -2.87
CA LEU A 158 19.06 -1.70 -3.98
C LEU A 158 20.13 -2.42 -4.79
N ASN A 159 20.89 -3.33 -4.16
CA ASN A 159 22.01 -4.04 -4.79
C ASN A 159 22.00 -5.56 -4.47
N PRO A 160 20.93 -6.32 -4.81
CA PRO A 160 20.80 -7.72 -4.42
C PRO A 160 21.89 -8.67 -4.99
N ASN A 161 22.74 -8.19 -5.91
CA ASN A 161 23.77 -8.97 -6.60
C ASN A 161 25.22 -8.66 -6.16
N CYS A 162 25.42 -8.06 -4.99
CA CYS A 162 26.75 -7.80 -4.40
C CYS A 162 27.06 -8.62 -3.14
#